data_AF-A0A7Y4VPZ2-F1
#
_entry.id   AF-A0A7Y4VPZ2-F1
#
_cell.length_a   1.000
_cell.length_b   1.000
_cell.length_c   1.000
_cell.angle_alpha   90.00
_cell.angle_beta   90.00
_cell.angle_gamma   90.00
#
_symmetry.space_group_name_H-M   'P 1'
#
loop_
_entity.id
_entity.type
_entity.pdbx_description
1 polymer ?
#
loop_
_entity_poly.entity_id
_entity_poly.type
_entity_poly.pdbx_seq_one_letter_code
_entity_poly.pdbx_strand_id
1 'polypeptide(L)' 'MLVRFECPACGGTHIFDMPETTIHMTCSTSGKALELRLTPGGDVRSAVVGETPVAAASES' A
#
# COMPACT_ATOMS: atom_id res chain seq x y z
N MET A 1 12.22 -2.33 -6.62
CA MET A 1 12.44 -3.08 -5.36
C MET A 1 11.18 -3.88 -5.08
N LEU A 2 11.28 -5.19 -4.80
CA LEU A 2 10.10 -5.97 -4.43
C LEU A 2 9.68 -5.62 -3.01
N VAL A 3 8.46 -5.13 -2.88
CA VAL A 3 7.87 -4.78 -1.59
C VAL A 3 6.62 -5.62 -1.36
N ARG A 4 6.42 -6.02 -0.11
CA ARG A 4 5.25 -6.74 0.35
C ARG A 4 4.39 -5.79 1.17
N PHE A 5 3.10 -5.69 0.88
CA PHE A 5 2.18 -4.84 1.63
C PHE A 5 0.81 -5.52 1.78
N GLU A 6 0.09 -5.16 2.84
CA GLU A 6 -1.32 -5.54 2.99
C GLU A 6 -2.20 -4.49 2.29
N CYS A 7 -3.09 -4.95 1.41
CA CYS A 7 -4.00 -4.09 0.70
C CYS A 7 -5.19 -3.74 1.61
N PRO A 8 -5.33 -2.46 2.02
CA PRO A 8 -6.42 -2.04 2.91
C PRO A 8 -7.79 -2.15 2.24
N ALA A 9 -7.85 -2.31 0.92
CA ALA A 9 -9.10 -2.41 0.18
C ALA A 9 -9.67 -3.83 0.06
N CYS A 10 -8.84 -4.87 0.14
CA CYS A 10 -9.29 -6.27 0.04
C CYS A 10 -8.82 -7.16 1.21
N GLY A 11 -7.95 -6.66 2.08
CA GLY A 11 -7.36 -7.42 3.18
C GLY A 11 -6.33 -8.47 2.74
N GLY A 12 -5.98 -8.51 1.45
CA GLY A 12 -4.99 -9.43 0.90
C GLY A 12 -3.57 -8.91 1.05
N THR A 13 -2.59 -9.81 1.19
CA THR A 13 -1.17 -9.44 1.06
C THR A 13 -0.72 -9.52 -0.39
N HIS A 14 -0.08 -8.46 -0.88
CA HIS A 14 0.42 -8.37 -2.25
C HIS A 14 1.92 -8.07 -2.27
N ILE A 15 2.58 -8.55 -3.32
CA ILE A 15 3.98 -8.24 -3.62
C ILE A 15 4.01 -7.53 -4.97
N PHE A 16 4.69 -6.41 -5.05
CA PHE A 16 4.87 -5.69 -6.30
C PHE A 16 6.27 -5.07 -6.36
N ASP A 17 6.74 -4.77 -7.57
CA ASP A 17 7.98 -4.02 -7.75
C ASP A 17 7.70 -2.52 -7.69
N MET A 18 8.33 -1.86 -6.73
CA MET A 18 8.23 -0.42 -6.48
C MET A 18 9.43 0.28 -7.15
N PRO A 19 9.26 0.88 -8.35
CA PRO A 19 10.30 1.65 -9.02
C PRO A 19 10.46 3.07 -8.46
N GLU A 20 9.40 3.63 -7.86
CA GLU A 20 9.35 5.01 -7.35
C GLU A 20 8.98 5.02 -5.85
N THR A 21 9.25 6.12 -5.15
CA THR A 21 8.94 6.24 -3.72
C THR A 21 7.45 6.41 -3.44
N THR A 22 6.65 6.80 -4.43
CA THR A 22 5.19 6.91 -4.31
C THR A 22 4.54 6.37 -5.57
N ILE A 23 3.52 5.53 -5.41
CA ILE A 23 2.80 4.92 -6.53
C ILE A 23 1.31 4.95 -6.25
N HIS A 24 0.53 5.29 -7.28
CA HIS A 24 -0.91 5.15 -7.29
C HIS A 24 -1.30 3.92 -8.11
N MET A 25 -2.09 3.04 -7.52
CA MET A 25 -2.55 1.83 -8.20
C MET A 25 -4.01 1.56 -7.84
N THR A 26 -4.66 0.66 -8.58
CA THR A 26 -6.02 0.25 -8.29
C THR A 26 -6.02 -1.20 -7.84
N CYS A 27 -6.70 -1.50 -6.73
CA CYS A 27 -6.91 -2.88 -6.30
C CYS A 27 -7.78 -3.61 -7.34
N SER A 28 -7.26 -4.65 -7.98
CA SER A 28 -8.01 -5.41 -8.99
C SER A 28 -9.23 -6.16 -8.43
N THR A 29 -9.25 -6.44 -7.12
CA THR A 29 -10.35 -7.16 -6.46
C THR A 29 -11.51 -6.24 -6.10
N SER A 30 -11.22 -5.07 -5.51
CA SER A 30 -12.25 -4.14 -5.01
C SER A 30 -12.50 -2.95 -5.94
N GLY A 31 -11.62 -2.71 -6.92
CA GLY A 31 -11.67 -1.54 -7.80
C GLY A 31 -11.29 -0.22 -7.12
N LYS A 32 -10.90 -0.24 -5.83
CA LYS A 32 -10.53 0.96 -5.08
C LYS A 32 -9.14 1.46 -5.47
N ALA A 33 -9.00 2.78 -5.59
CA ALA A 33 -7.71 3.43 -5.77
C ALA A 33 -6.89 3.38 -4.48
N LEU A 34 -5.60 3.12 -4.61
CA LEU A 34 -4.63 2.98 -3.53
C LEU A 34 -3.44 3.90 -3.78
N GLU A 35 -2.91 4.45 -2.70
CA GLU A 35 -1.63 5.13 -2.68
C GLU A 35 -0.66 4.33 -1.82
N LEU A 36 0.52 4.05 -2.37
CA LEU A 36 1.61 3.40 -1.68
C LEU A 36 2.79 4.35 -1.60
N ARG A 37 3.35 4.50 -0.40
CA ARG A 37 4.53 5.33 -0.14
C ARG A 37 5.62 4.51 0.52
N LEU A 38 6.80 4.54 -0.07
CA LEU A 38 8.02 4.04 0.53
C LEU A 38 8.51 5.08 1.54
N THR A 39 8.71 4.65 2.77
CA THR A 39 9.31 5.47 3.81
C THR A 39 10.85 5.41 3.72
N PRO A 40 11.57 6.41 4.25
CA PRO A 40 13.03 6.38 4.28
C PRO A 40 13.62 5.21 5.08
N GLY A 41 12.82 4.52 5.91
CA GLY A 41 13.22 3.30 6.63
C GLY A 41 13.13 2.02 5.79
N GLY A 42 12.57 2.08 4.58
CA GLY A 42 12.34 0.92 3.72
C GLY A 42 10.96 0.28 3.88
N ASP A 43 10.15 0.73 4.83
CA ASP A 43 8.77 0.27 5.01
C ASP A 43 7.83 0.90 3.98
N VAL A 44 6.80 0.14 3.58
CA VAL A 44 5.73 0.61 2.69
C VAL A 44 4.49 0.92 3.49
N ARG A 45 3.95 2.12 3.31
CA ARG A 45 2.63 2.52 3.79
C ARG A 45 1.63 2.47 2.64
N SER A 46 0.50 1.79 2.85
CA SER A 46 -0.60 1.70 1.90
C SER A 46 -1.84 2.41 2.46
N ALA A 47 -2.55 3.16 1.60
CA ALA A 47 -3.80 3.82 1.94
C ALA A 47 -4.78 3.75 0.77
N VAL A 48 -6.09 3.70 1.07
CA VAL A 48 -7.12 3.86 0.05
C VAL A 48 -7.28 5.34 -0.26
N VAL A 49 -7.20 5.72 -1.54
CA VAL A 49 -7.32 7.12 -1.97
C VAL A 49 -8.76 7.58 -1.73
N GLY A 50 -8.92 8.68 -0.99
CA GLY A 50 -10.24 9.25 -0.66
C GLY A 50 -10.89 8.68 0.59
N GLU A 51 -10.32 7.65 1.20
CA GLU A 51 -10.65 7.21 2.56
C GLU A 51 -9.56 7.71 3.51
N THR A 52 -9.94 8.23 4.67
CA THR A 52 -8.97 8.63 5.70
C THR A 52 -8.11 7.41 6.04
N PRO A 53 -6.77 7.49 5.94
CA PRO A 53 -5.91 6.33 6.15
C PRO A 53 -6.08 5.81 7.57
N VAL A 54 -6.66 4.61 7.71
CA VAL A 54 -6.55 3.83 8.94
C VAL A 54 -5.10 3.37 9.01
N ALA A 55 -4.32 4.06 9.83
CA ALA A 55 -2.93 3.72 10.09
C ALA A 55 -2.87 2.29 10.66
N ALA A 56 -2.57 1.31 9.81
CA ALA A 56 -2.11 0.00 10.24
C ALA A 56 -0.67 0.18 10.76
N ALA A 57 -0.57 0.51 12.05
CA ALA A 57 0.65 0.33 12.81
C ALA A 57 0.86 -1.17 13.00
N SER A 58 1.68 -1.78 12.14
CA SER A 58 2.25 -3.10 12.41
C SER A 58 3.62 -2.88 13.05
N GLU A 59 3.63 -2.84 14.38
CA GLU A 59 4.83 -2.98 15.21
C GLU A 59 4.84 -4.42 15.76
N SER A 60 5.89 -5.19 15.48
CA SER A 60 6.20 -6.46 16.17
C SER A 60 7.70 -6.68 16.18
#